data_AF-A0A9K3HJ61-F1
#
_entry.id   AF-A0A9K3HJ61-F1
#
_cell.length_a   1.000
_cell.length_b   1.000
_cell.length_c   1.000
_cell.angle_alpha   90.00
_cell.angle_beta   90.00
_cell.angle_gamma   90.00
#
_symmetry.space_group_name_H-M   'P 1'
#
loop_
_entity.id
_entity.type
_entity.pdbx_description
1 polymer ?
#
loop_
_entity_poly.entity_id
_entity_poly.type
_entity_poly.pdbx_seq_one_letter_code
_entity_poly.pdbx_strand_id
1 'polypeptide(L)'
;MGHVQPARSAPSAARPTSLMKPVIMVPATVALSLRPSAEGDTQTNNLKNKRLSLDLGALAFRESGYQRSTSSSASTSALQDEIDMLQEENESLLEKLRIAEERCTEAEVRARQLEKQAALKAAAHNTAIKGEVIDALRQEAENARDQAAYVMEKLYETEHEVRSLKTMTQRMVLTHEEMEEVVLKRCWLARYWSLCAQHGIHPEIAGARYEYWSSFAPLPVEVNVPKDASGEGSVESMLLVERGLREMTLLKIEDALALAMAQQRWASRRAGNVVDETKLPIKGQHTWEPYELSKQESDDVLFKQAWLLYFWRRVKIHGLEPDIVDERLQFWINQGHPPTSHDAVNVERGLIELRKLAIEAQLWQASRKLVDPDSEHKWQMHINF
;
A
#
# COMPACT_ATOMS: atom_id res chain seq x y z
N MET A 1 5.42 10.84 50.15
CA MET A 1 4.30 9.88 50.02
C MET A 1 4.02 9.68 48.54
N GLY A 2 4.07 8.43 48.05
CA GLY A 2 3.61 7.92 46.73
C GLY A 2 4.15 8.64 45.49
N HIS A 3 5.19 8.20 44.78
CA HIS A 3 5.35 6.95 44.01
C HIS A 3 4.22 6.71 43.01
N VAL A 4 4.49 6.87 41.71
CA VAL A 4 4.37 5.88 40.60
C VAL A 4 4.78 6.56 39.29
N GLN A 5 5.95 6.19 38.76
CA GLN A 5 6.22 6.18 37.31
C GLN A 5 5.61 4.91 36.70
N PRO A 6 5.42 4.85 35.37
CA PRO A 6 6.38 4.02 34.65
C PRO A 6 6.89 4.60 33.32
N ALA A 7 8.11 4.15 33.01
CA ALA A 7 8.86 4.35 31.79
C ALA A 7 8.35 3.51 30.61
N ARG A 8 8.70 3.94 29.38
CA ARG A 8 9.04 3.07 28.22
C ARG A 8 9.65 3.94 27.11
N SER A 9 10.98 4.09 27.04
CA SER A 9 11.96 3.28 26.31
C SER A 9 11.68 3.06 24.81
N ALA A 10 12.62 3.56 24.01
CA ALA A 10 12.76 3.34 22.57
C ALA A 10 13.23 1.90 22.23
N PRO A 11 13.11 1.50 20.97
CA PRO A 11 14.14 0.69 20.31
C PRO A 11 14.51 1.33 18.94
N SER A 12 15.75 1.71 18.70
CA SER A 12 16.90 0.88 18.31
C SER A 12 16.69 0.11 17.02
N ALA A 13 17.39 0.58 15.99
CA ALA A 13 17.59 -0.05 14.71
C ALA A 13 18.26 -1.43 14.83
N ALA A 14 17.80 -2.39 14.02
CA ALA A 14 18.61 -3.51 13.60
C ALA A 14 18.13 -4.00 12.22
N ARG A 15 19.06 -3.92 11.26
CA ARG A 15 19.02 -4.57 9.94
C ARG A 15 19.07 -6.10 10.14
N PRO A 16 18.70 -6.92 9.13
CA PRO A 16 19.79 -7.40 8.28
C PRO A 16 19.46 -7.59 6.80
N THR A 17 20.50 -7.38 6.00
CA THR A 17 20.73 -7.88 4.64
C THR A 17 21.58 -9.15 4.72
N SER A 18 21.30 -10.19 3.92
CA SER A 18 22.29 -10.85 3.05
C SER A 18 21.74 -12.14 2.39
N LEU A 19 22.00 -12.24 1.09
CA LEU A 19 22.03 -13.47 0.28
C LEU A 19 23.00 -14.53 0.85
N MET A 20 22.74 -15.81 0.55
CA MET A 20 23.61 -16.76 -0.20
C MET A 20 23.22 -18.24 0.12
N LYS A 21 22.95 -19.03 -0.94
CA LYS A 21 22.98 -20.51 -1.01
C LYS A 21 24.44 -21.02 -0.98
N PRO A 22 24.77 -22.33 -1.08
CA PRO A 22 24.16 -23.59 -0.58
C PRO A 22 25.22 -24.46 0.18
N VAL A 23 24.90 -25.67 0.65
CA VAL A 23 25.76 -26.89 0.58
C VAL A 23 24.94 -28.15 0.95
N ILE A 24 25.28 -29.20 0.21
CA ILE A 24 24.81 -30.59 0.16
C ILE A 24 25.31 -31.42 1.35
N MET A 25 24.48 -32.32 1.89
CA MET A 25 24.93 -33.59 2.49
C MET A 25 23.96 -34.74 2.19
N VAL A 26 24.39 -35.63 1.31
CA VAL A 26 24.08 -37.09 1.24
C VAL A 26 25.36 -37.78 1.78
N PRO A 27 25.47 -39.08 2.15
CA PRO A 27 24.65 -40.28 1.85
C PRO A 27 24.46 -41.19 3.12
N ALA A 28 24.03 -42.47 3.13
CA ALA A 28 24.19 -43.53 2.16
C ALA A 28 23.21 -44.71 2.27
N THR A 29 22.91 -45.21 1.08
CA THR A 29 22.52 -46.56 0.68
C THR A 29 23.43 -47.66 1.25
N VAL A 30 22.84 -48.78 1.64
CA VAL A 30 23.40 -50.12 1.41
C VAL A 30 22.27 -51.04 0.93
N ALA A 31 22.44 -51.56 -0.28
CA ALA A 31 21.62 -52.59 -0.91
C ALA A 31 21.83 -53.94 -0.25
N LEU A 32 20.91 -54.91 -0.43
CA LEU A 32 21.28 -56.33 -0.48
C LEU A 32 20.17 -57.15 -1.17
N SER A 33 20.57 -57.80 -2.26
CA SER A 33 19.85 -58.84 -2.99
C SER A 33 20.41 -60.21 -2.58
N LEU A 34 19.65 -61.26 -2.88
CA LEU A 34 19.98 -62.70 -2.97
C LEU A 34 19.67 -63.59 -1.75
N ARG A 35 18.72 -64.50 -1.98
CA ARG A 35 18.63 -65.89 -1.46
C ARG A 35 19.97 -66.64 -1.73
N PRO A 36 20.27 -67.85 -1.19
CA PRO A 36 19.51 -68.72 -0.27
C PRO A 36 20.33 -69.43 0.86
N SER A 37 19.61 -70.22 1.66
CA SER A 37 19.99 -71.48 2.35
C SER A 37 20.89 -71.48 3.60
N ALA A 38 20.37 -72.21 4.61
CA ALA A 38 21.04 -73.09 5.59
C ALA A 38 22.09 -72.47 6.53
N GLU A 39 22.30 -72.88 7.78
CA GLU A 39 21.74 -73.88 8.69
C GLU A 39 22.41 -73.62 10.04
N GLY A 40 21.72 -73.96 11.13
CA GLY A 40 22.34 -74.50 12.35
C GLY A 40 23.09 -73.53 13.28
N ASP A 41 23.16 -73.77 14.58
CA ASP A 41 22.66 -74.95 15.28
C ASP A 41 22.80 -74.76 16.80
N THR A 42 22.07 -75.62 17.52
CA THR A 42 22.38 -76.20 18.85
C THR A 42 21.96 -75.39 20.08
N GLN A 43 21.40 -75.99 21.15
CA GLN A 43 21.58 -77.36 21.65
C GLN A 43 20.47 -77.62 22.71
N THR A 44 19.66 -78.67 22.66
CA THR A 44 19.84 -80.01 23.30
C THR A 44 18.41 -80.55 23.55
N ASN A 45 18.02 -81.82 23.47
CA ASN A 45 18.67 -83.09 23.18
C ASN A 45 17.58 -84.02 22.58
N ASN A 46 17.77 -84.56 21.38
CA ASN A 46 18.46 -85.81 21.09
C ASN A 46 17.73 -87.07 21.62
N LEU A 47 17.04 -87.80 20.74
CA LEU A 47 17.57 -89.01 20.09
C LEU A 47 16.44 -89.92 19.57
N LYS A 48 16.33 -89.94 18.23
CA LYS A 48 16.45 -91.13 17.38
C LYS A 48 15.33 -92.19 17.33
N ASN A 49 15.09 -92.53 16.06
CA ASN A 49 14.82 -93.85 15.48
C ASN A 49 13.35 -94.21 15.27
N LYS A 50 12.91 -94.15 14.02
CA LYS A 50 13.00 -95.22 13.00
C LYS A 50 11.92 -96.28 13.23
N ARG A 51 10.98 -96.29 12.29
CA ARG A 51 10.75 -97.44 11.38
C ARG A 51 11.13 -98.78 12.00
N LEU A 52 10.16 -99.51 12.53
CA LEU A 52 10.16 -100.97 12.63
C LEU A 52 8.71 -101.39 12.34
N SER A 53 8.45 -101.97 11.17
CA SER A 53 8.75 -103.36 10.82
C SER A 53 7.80 -104.31 11.54
N LEU A 54 7.03 -105.04 10.74
CA LEU A 54 6.44 -106.32 11.14
C LEU A 54 7.50 -107.14 11.90
N ASP A 55 7.07 -107.82 12.95
CA ASP A 55 7.71 -109.04 13.39
C ASP A 55 6.66 -110.16 13.49
N LEU A 56 6.76 -111.05 12.51
CA LEU A 56 6.11 -112.33 12.39
C LEU A 56 7.16 -113.33 12.85
N GLY A 57 6.95 -114.05 13.96
CA GLY A 57 7.84 -115.18 14.22
C GLY A 57 7.84 -115.80 15.61
N ALA A 58 7.10 -116.90 15.69
CA ALA A 58 7.58 -118.17 16.24
C ALA A 58 7.82 -118.29 17.77
N LEU A 59 6.93 -119.03 18.42
CA LEU A 59 7.37 -120.24 19.12
C LEU A 59 6.42 -121.41 18.83
N ALA A 60 7.05 -122.49 18.40
CA ALA A 60 6.46 -123.73 17.93
C ALA A 60 6.21 -124.73 19.07
N PHE A 61 5.71 -125.91 18.68
CA PHE A 61 5.70 -127.21 19.37
C PHE A 61 4.38 -127.52 20.12
N ARG A 62 3.60 -128.56 19.79
CA ARG A 62 3.96 -129.86 19.20
C ARG A 62 2.73 -130.58 18.63
N GLU A 63 2.97 -131.28 17.53
CA GLU A 63 2.11 -132.21 16.81
C GLU A 63 1.80 -133.50 17.60
N SER A 64 0.54 -133.97 17.58
CA SER A 64 0.14 -135.37 17.32
C SER A 64 -1.38 -135.60 17.47
N GLY A 65 -1.99 -136.19 16.44
CA GLY A 65 -2.92 -137.31 16.63
C GLY A 65 -4.42 -137.03 16.81
N TYR A 66 -5.15 -137.00 15.69
CA TYR A 66 -6.54 -137.42 15.48
C TYR A 66 -7.56 -137.30 16.63
N GLN A 67 -8.51 -136.37 16.50
CA GLN A 67 -9.95 -136.70 16.53
C GLN A 67 -10.84 -135.53 16.07
N ARG A 68 -11.42 -135.70 14.88
CA ARG A 68 -12.86 -135.54 14.60
C ARG A 68 -13.46 -134.13 14.76
N SER A 69 -13.34 -133.37 13.66
CA SER A 69 -14.38 -132.62 12.95
C SER A 69 -15.58 -132.10 13.78
N THR A 70 -15.67 -130.76 13.95
CA THR A 70 -16.93 -129.96 14.03
C THR A 70 -16.75 -128.46 14.37
N SER A 71 -15.52 -127.90 14.44
CA SER A 71 -15.31 -126.52 14.93
C SER A 71 -14.83 -125.47 13.91
N SER A 72 -14.62 -125.81 12.63
CA SER A 72 -14.13 -124.84 11.62
C SER A 72 -15.17 -123.79 11.21
N SER A 73 -16.46 -124.03 11.41
CA SER A 73 -17.52 -123.06 11.11
C SER A 73 -17.59 -121.93 12.15
N ALA A 74 -17.34 -122.22 13.44
CA ALA A 74 -17.52 -121.25 14.52
C ALA A 74 -16.39 -120.21 14.62
N SER A 75 -15.13 -120.60 14.37
CA SER A 75 -13.99 -119.66 14.39
C SER A 75 -13.96 -118.75 13.15
N THR A 76 -14.45 -119.26 12.01
CA THR A 76 -14.60 -118.47 10.78
C THR A 76 -15.80 -117.51 10.89
N SER A 77 -16.84 -117.89 11.65
CA SER A 77 -18.01 -117.04 11.95
C SER A 77 -17.66 -115.85 12.85
N ALA A 78 -16.89 -116.05 13.93
CA ALA A 78 -16.55 -114.96 14.85
C ALA A 78 -15.65 -113.88 14.22
N LEU A 79 -14.70 -114.28 13.36
CA LEU A 79 -13.90 -113.35 12.58
C LEU A 79 -14.72 -112.67 11.47
N GLN A 80 -15.73 -113.35 10.93
CA GLN A 80 -16.67 -112.75 9.97
C GLN A 80 -17.53 -111.67 10.62
N ASP A 81 -18.05 -111.92 11.83
CA ASP A 81 -18.80 -110.92 12.60
C ASP A 81 -17.94 -109.70 12.96
N GLU A 82 -16.65 -109.89 13.29
CA GLU A 82 -15.70 -108.77 13.48
C GLU A 82 -15.43 -107.99 12.18
N ILE A 83 -15.31 -108.68 11.04
CA ILE A 83 -15.17 -108.02 9.74
C ILE A 83 -16.42 -107.22 9.41
N ASP A 84 -17.61 -107.76 9.67
CA ASP A 84 -18.89 -107.10 9.40
C ASP A 84 -19.09 -105.90 10.34
N MET A 85 -18.72 -106.01 11.63
CA MET A 85 -18.71 -104.87 12.56
C MET A 85 -17.70 -103.79 12.14
N LEU A 86 -16.49 -104.17 11.71
CA LEU A 86 -15.48 -103.23 11.22
C LEU A 86 -15.85 -102.59 9.89
N GLN A 87 -16.63 -103.28 9.05
CA GLN A 87 -17.22 -102.72 7.84
C GLN A 87 -18.28 -101.68 8.20
N GLU A 88 -19.19 -102.01 9.11
CA GLU A 88 -20.21 -101.08 9.62
C GLU A 88 -19.58 -99.86 10.31
N GLU A 89 -18.51 -100.06 11.09
CA GLU A 89 -17.74 -98.96 11.70
C GLU A 89 -17.01 -98.10 10.67
N ASN A 90 -16.41 -98.70 9.63
CA ASN A 90 -15.80 -97.94 8.52
C ASN A 90 -16.85 -97.14 7.74
N GLU A 91 -18.02 -97.73 7.45
CA GLU A 91 -19.14 -97.02 6.82
C GLU A 91 -19.66 -95.89 7.71
N SER A 92 -19.76 -96.11 9.03
CA SER A 92 -20.12 -95.08 10.01
C SER A 92 -19.09 -93.94 10.07
N LEU A 93 -17.80 -94.26 10.02
CA LEU A 93 -16.71 -93.28 10.01
C LEU A 93 -16.68 -92.48 8.71
N LEU A 94 -16.92 -93.12 7.56
CA LEU A 94 -17.04 -92.45 6.27
C LEU A 94 -18.22 -91.47 6.25
N GLU A 95 -19.37 -91.85 6.80
CA GLU A 95 -20.51 -90.94 6.89
C GLU A 95 -20.25 -89.78 7.86
N LYS A 96 -19.60 -90.02 9.02
CA LYS A 96 -19.17 -88.96 9.94
C LYS A 96 -18.16 -88.01 9.30
N LEU A 97 -17.23 -88.54 8.51
CA LEU A 97 -16.25 -87.75 7.74
C LEU A 97 -17.00 -86.88 6.73
N ARG A 98 -17.95 -87.45 5.97
CA ARG A 98 -18.77 -86.73 5.00
C ARG A 98 -19.54 -85.58 5.64
N ILE A 99 -20.19 -85.83 6.77
CA ILE A 99 -20.92 -84.79 7.54
C ILE A 99 -19.94 -83.73 8.08
N ALA A 100 -18.77 -84.13 8.58
CA ALA A 100 -17.76 -83.20 9.08
C ALA A 100 -17.16 -82.34 7.94
N GLU A 101 -16.93 -82.92 6.77
CA GLU A 101 -16.52 -82.22 5.55
C GLU A 101 -17.60 -81.23 5.11
N GLU A 102 -18.87 -81.65 5.05
CA GLU A 102 -20.00 -80.78 4.74
C GLU A 102 -20.05 -79.60 5.72
N ARG A 103 -19.97 -79.85 7.03
CA ARG A 103 -19.93 -78.80 8.07
C ARG A 103 -18.68 -77.91 7.98
N CYS A 104 -17.54 -78.46 7.57
CA CYS A 104 -16.32 -77.68 7.34
C CYS A 104 -16.51 -76.75 6.13
N THR A 105 -17.05 -77.26 5.03
CA THR A 105 -17.35 -76.45 3.83
C THR A 105 -18.39 -75.37 4.13
N GLU A 106 -19.44 -75.68 4.91
CA GLU A 106 -20.42 -74.71 5.38
C GLU A 106 -19.77 -73.64 6.27
N ALA A 107 -18.90 -74.04 7.19
CA ALA A 107 -18.17 -73.11 8.05
C ALA A 107 -17.21 -72.22 7.25
N GLU A 108 -16.51 -72.76 6.25
CA GLU A 108 -15.65 -72.00 5.34
C GLU A 108 -16.44 -70.98 4.52
N VAL A 109 -17.59 -71.37 3.97
CA VAL A 109 -18.48 -70.44 3.25
C VAL A 109 -18.98 -69.34 4.18
N ARG A 110 -19.36 -69.68 5.41
CA ARG A 110 -19.77 -68.71 6.43
C ARG A 110 -18.64 -67.76 6.82
N ALA A 111 -17.42 -68.27 6.99
CA ALA A 111 -16.23 -67.46 7.28
C ALA A 111 -15.91 -66.49 6.13
N ARG A 112 -15.92 -66.98 4.88
CA ARG A 112 -15.73 -66.15 3.68
C ARG A 112 -16.81 -65.07 3.56
N GLN A 113 -18.06 -65.38 3.91
CA GLN A 113 -19.14 -64.40 3.89
C GLN A 113 -18.96 -63.31 4.96
N LEU A 114 -18.55 -63.68 6.18
CA LEU A 114 -18.24 -62.72 7.24
C LEU A 114 -17.02 -61.87 6.91
N GLU A 115 -15.99 -62.46 6.31
CA GLU A 115 -14.79 -61.74 5.84
C GLU A 115 -15.15 -60.70 4.77
N LYS A 116 -15.98 -61.07 3.78
CA LYS A 116 -16.52 -60.12 2.79
C LYS A 116 -17.31 -58.99 3.45
N GLN A 117 -18.15 -59.29 4.44
CA GLN A 117 -18.89 -58.26 5.18
C GLN A 117 -17.98 -57.34 6.00
N ALA A 118 -16.92 -57.88 6.62
CA ALA A 118 -15.94 -57.10 7.37
C ALA A 118 -15.12 -56.19 6.44
N ALA A 119 -14.67 -56.71 5.30
CA ALA A 119 -13.95 -55.94 4.29
C ALA A 119 -14.82 -54.80 3.72
N LEU A 120 -16.10 -55.04 3.44
CA LEU A 120 -17.05 -54.01 3.00
C LEU A 120 -17.25 -52.92 4.06
N LYS A 121 -17.40 -53.30 5.34
CA LYS A 121 -17.52 -52.32 6.44
C LYS A 121 -16.24 -51.50 6.63
N ALA A 122 -15.07 -52.13 6.55
CA ALA A 122 -13.78 -51.44 6.64
C ALA A 122 -13.55 -50.49 5.45
N ALA A 123 -13.95 -50.89 4.24
CA ALA A 123 -13.90 -50.03 3.06
C ALA A 123 -14.86 -48.84 3.21
N ALA A 124 -16.10 -49.08 3.63
CA ALA A 124 -17.10 -48.03 3.86
C ALA A 124 -16.66 -47.03 4.94
N HIS A 125 -16.08 -47.51 6.04
CA HIS A 125 -15.55 -46.67 7.10
C HIS A 125 -14.35 -45.83 6.62
N ASN A 126 -13.43 -46.43 5.86
CA ASN A 126 -12.30 -45.70 5.27
C ASN A 126 -12.76 -44.62 4.28
N THR A 127 -13.81 -44.88 3.48
CA THR A 127 -14.37 -43.86 2.59
C THR A 127 -15.06 -42.73 3.36
N ALA A 128 -15.72 -43.04 4.48
CA ALA A 128 -16.34 -42.03 5.34
C ALA A 128 -15.30 -41.11 5.98
N ILE A 129 -14.24 -41.67 6.59
CA ILE A 129 -13.14 -40.88 7.18
C ILE A 129 -12.45 -40.01 6.11
N LYS A 130 -12.17 -40.58 4.93
CA LYS A 130 -11.59 -39.81 3.83
C LYS A 130 -12.52 -38.68 3.39
N GLY A 131 -13.83 -38.90 3.36
CA GLY A 131 -14.84 -37.87 3.10
C GLY A 131 -14.77 -36.74 4.13
N GLU A 132 -14.81 -37.08 5.42
CA GLU A 132 -14.75 -36.10 6.52
C GLU A 132 -13.46 -35.26 6.50
N VAL A 133 -12.30 -35.88 6.22
CA VAL A 133 -11.02 -35.15 6.09
C VAL A 133 -11.02 -34.25 4.85
N ILE A 134 -11.57 -34.72 3.72
CA ILE A 134 -11.71 -33.89 2.52
C ILE A 134 -12.64 -32.69 2.80
N ASP A 135 -13.73 -32.90 3.53
CA ASP A 135 -14.67 -31.84 3.88
C ASP A 135 -14.05 -30.84 4.87
N ALA A 136 -13.29 -31.30 5.86
CA ALA A 136 -12.54 -30.44 6.77
C ALA A 136 -11.49 -29.59 6.03
N LEU A 137 -10.71 -30.20 5.13
CA LEU A 137 -9.73 -29.49 4.30
C LEU A 137 -10.41 -28.49 3.34
N ARG A 138 -11.59 -28.82 2.80
CA ARG A 138 -12.38 -27.90 1.98
C ARG A 138 -12.85 -26.70 2.80
N GLN A 139 -13.34 -26.92 4.02
CA GLN A 139 -13.79 -25.84 4.90
C GLN A 139 -12.62 -24.95 5.32
N GLU A 140 -11.46 -25.52 5.65
CA GLU A 140 -10.27 -24.75 5.98
C GLU A 140 -9.77 -23.93 4.79
N ALA A 141 -9.81 -24.49 3.57
CA ALA A 141 -9.49 -23.76 2.35
C ALA A 141 -10.46 -22.61 2.08
N GLU A 142 -11.75 -22.79 2.34
CA GLU A 142 -12.75 -21.72 2.18
C GLU A 142 -12.55 -20.62 3.22
N ASN A 143 -12.34 -20.97 4.49
CA ASN A 143 -12.02 -20.00 5.54
C ASN A 143 -10.74 -19.21 5.20
N ALA A 144 -9.72 -19.87 4.65
CA ALA A 144 -8.50 -19.21 4.22
C ALA A 144 -8.74 -18.26 3.03
N ARG A 145 -9.63 -18.62 2.10
CA ARG A 145 -10.06 -17.73 1.00
C ARG A 145 -10.83 -16.52 1.51
N ASP A 146 -11.77 -16.72 2.42
CA ASP A 146 -12.54 -15.63 3.02
C ASP A 146 -11.65 -14.67 3.79
N GLN A 147 -10.68 -15.21 4.55
CA GLN A 147 -9.65 -14.41 5.22
C GLN A 147 -8.78 -13.65 4.22
N ALA A 148 -8.36 -14.28 3.12
CA ALA A 148 -7.60 -13.62 2.07
C ALA A 148 -8.41 -12.52 1.38
N ALA A 149 -9.69 -12.74 1.12
CA ALA A 149 -10.62 -11.75 0.56
C ALA A 149 -10.77 -10.54 1.50
N TYR A 150 -10.99 -10.79 2.79
CA TYR A 150 -11.05 -9.76 3.83
C TYR A 150 -9.75 -8.94 3.91
N VAL A 151 -8.59 -9.60 3.89
CA VAL A 151 -7.29 -8.91 3.92
C VAL A 151 -7.08 -8.09 2.66
N MET A 152 -7.46 -8.57 1.48
CA MET A 152 -7.38 -7.81 0.23
C MET A 152 -8.27 -6.57 0.25
N GLU A 153 -9.49 -6.69 0.74
CA GLU A 153 -10.41 -5.55 0.89
C GLU A 153 -9.82 -4.51 1.85
N LYS A 154 -9.32 -4.95 3.01
CA LYS A 154 -8.68 -4.04 3.97
C LYS A 154 -7.44 -3.37 3.39
N LEU A 155 -6.62 -4.10 2.63
CA LEU A 155 -5.46 -3.56 1.95
C LEU A 155 -5.88 -2.48 0.95
N TYR A 156 -6.90 -2.74 0.13
CA TYR A 156 -7.42 -1.77 -0.83
C TYR A 156 -7.91 -0.48 -0.14
N GLU A 157 -8.66 -0.59 0.96
CA GLU A 157 -9.07 0.56 1.76
C GLU A 157 -7.86 1.37 2.24
N THR A 158 -6.86 0.70 2.84
CA THR A 158 -5.66 1.38 3.35
C THR A 158 -4.82 2.00 2.23
N GLU A 159 -4.73 1.37 1.07
CA GLU A 159 -4.05 1.93 -0.11
C GLU A 159 -4.76 3.18 -0.62
N HIS A 160 -6.10 3.16 -0.63
CA HIS A 160 -6.90 4.32 -0.98
C HIS A 160 -6.72 5.45 0.03
N GLU A 161 -6.72 5.16 1.35
CA GLU A 161 -6.42 6.13 2.40
C GLU A 161 -5.02 6.74 2.25
N VAL A 162 -4.00 5.90 2.05
CA VAL A 162 -2.61 6.35 1.82
C VAL A 162 -2.51 7.22 0.57
N ARG A 163 -3.19 6.84 -0.52
CA ARG A 163 -3.24 7.63 -1.75
C ARG A 163 -3.91 8.98 -1.51
N SER A 164 -5.03 9.00 -0.79
CA SER A 164 -5.74 10.23 -0.41
C SER A 164 -4.87 11.14 0.46
N LEU A 165 -4.21 10.60 1.48
CA LEU A 165 -3.30 11.34 2.36
C LEU A 165 -2.08 11.88 1.60
N LYS A 166 -1.54 11.12 0.64
CA LYS A 166 -0.45 11.56 -0.22
C LYS A 166 -0.89 12.75 -1.08
N THR A 167 -2.05 12.68 -1.73
CA THR A 167 -2.60 13.81 -2.50
C THR A 167 -2.85 15.02 -1.63
N MET A 168 -3.41 14.83 -0.42
CA MET A 168 -3.64 15.92 0.53
C MET A 168 -2.32 16.58 0.98
N THR A 169 -1.30 15.79 1.29
CA THR A 169 0.02 16.28 1.70
C THR A 169 0.70 17.04 0.56
N GLN A 170 0.62 16.52 -0.68
CA GLN A 170 1.20 17.18 -1.84
C GLN A 170 0.51 18.52 -2.16
N ARG A 171 -0.79 18.65 -1.85
CA ARG A 171 -1.52 19.93 -1.91
C ARG A 171 -1.08 20.95 -0.87
N MET A 172 -0.48 20.51 0.24
CA MET A 172 0.01 21.39 1.30
C MET A 172 1.42 21.95 1.03
N VAL A 173 2.15 21.34 0.08
CA VAL A 173 3.44 21.85 -0.39
C VAL A 173 3.19 22.83 -1.53
N LEU A 174 3.81 24.01 -1.45
CA LEU A 174 3.78 24.99 -2.51
C LEU A 174 4.70 24.56 -3.66
N THR A 175 4.21 24.69 -4.89
CA THR A 175 5.05 24.53 -6.08
C THR A 175 6.07 25.68 -6.15
N HIS A 176 7.15 25.50 -6.91
CA HIS A 176 8.13 26.58 -7.14
C HIS A 176 7.43 27.85 -7.65
N GLU A 177 6.46 27.65 -8.52
CA GLU A 177 5.61 28.69 -9.06
C GLU A 177 4.79 29.43 -7.99
N GLU A 178 4.13 28.72 -7.09
CA GLU A 178 3.37 29.34 -6.00
C GLU A 178 4.31 30.06 -5.02
N MET A 179 5.51 29.54 -4.81
CA MET A 179 6.53 30.17 -3.97
C MET A 179 7.01 31.52 -4.55
N GLU A 180 7.21 31.61 -5.88
CA GLU A 180 7.53 32.89 -6.54
C GLU A 180 6.44 33.94 -6.30
N GLU A 181 5.17 33.55 -6.41
CA GLU A 181 4.03 34.45 -6.16
C GLU A 181 3.98 34.90 -4.70
N VAL A 182 4.21 33.98 -3.74
CA VAL A 182 4.30 34.30 -2.32
C VAL A 182 5.40 35.33 -2.06
N VAL A 183 6.57 35.18 -2.67
CA VAL A 183 7.69 36.14 -2.54
C VAL A 183 7.33 37.48 -3.15
N LEU A 184 6.73 37.51 -4.34
CA LEU A 184 6.27 38.74 -4.98
C LEU A 184 5.27 39.50 -4.10
N LYS A 185 4.27 38.80 -3.56
CA LYS A 185 3.26 39.37 -2.66
C LYS A 185 3.87 39.86 -1.34
N ARG A 186 4.90 39.20 -0.80
CA ARG A 186 5.69 39.71 0.35
C ARG A 186 6.43 41.00 0.01
N CYS A 187 7.05 41.08 -1.16
CA CYS A 187 7.71 42.30 -1.64
C CYS A 187 6.73 43.46 -1.80
N TRP A 188 5.52 43.19 -2.30
CA TRP A 188 4.44 44.17 -2.36
C TRP A 188 4.10 44.70 -0.96
N LEU A 189 3.83 43.80 -0.01
CA LEU A 189 3.54 44.17 1.37
C LEU A 189 4.67 45.00 1.99
N ALA A 190 5.92 44.52 1.90
CA ALA A 190 7.07 45.23 2.45
C ALA A 190 7.22 46.65 1.84
N ARG A 191 7.12 46.77 0.52
CA ARG A 191 7.19 48.06 -0.18
C ARG A 191 6.10 49.01 0.31
N TYR A 192 4.84 48.57 0.30
CA TYR A 192 3.71 49.44 0.63
C TYR A 192 3.71 49.86 2.09
N TRP A 193 4.01 48.95 3.02
CA TRP A 193 4.16 49.31 4.44
C TRP A 193 5.35 50.25 4.69
N SER A 194 6.45 50.12 3.93
CA SER A 194 7.57 51.07 4.01
C SER A 194 7.15 52.48 3.59
N LEU A 195 6.33 52.60 2.53
CA LEU A 195 5.81 53.87 2.07
C LEU A 195 4.82 54.45 3.07
N CYS A 196 3.96 53.63 3.69
CA CYS A 196 3.07 54.08 4.76
C CYS A 196 3.86 54.71 5.92
N ALA A 197 4.95 54.07 6.34
CA ALA A 197 5.81 54.58 7.41
C ALA A 197 6.44 55.94 7.03
N GLN A 198 6.88 56.10 5.78
CA GLN A 198 7.45 57.36 5.29
C GLN A 198 6.43 58.51 5.21
N HIS A 199 5.19 58.19 4.83
CA HIS A 199 4.11 59.17 4.66
C HIS A 199 3.28 59.39 5.93
N GLY A 200 3.61 58.71 7.03
CA GLY A 200 2.86 58.80 8.28
C GLY A 200 1.44 58.24 8.18
N ILE A 201 1.20 57.30 7.27
CA ILE A 201 -0.09 56.61 7.13
C ILE A 201 -0.07 55.43 8.10
N HIS A 202 -1.04 55.37 9.01
CA HIS A 202 -1.09 54.35 10.07
C HIS A 202 0.23 54.23 10.86
N PRO A 203 0.74 55.34 11.45
CA PRO A 203 2.06 55.38 12.08
C PRO A 203 2.21 54.37 13.23
N GLU A 204 1.10 53.99 13.88
CA GLU A 204 1.05 53.02 14.97
C GLU A 204 1.40 51.58 14.55
N ILE A 205 1.20 51.22 13.28
CA ILE A 205 1.43 49.86 12.78
C ILE A 205 2.40 49.79 11.60
N ALA A 206 2.56 50.85 10.80
CA ALA A 206 3.29 50.78 9.55
C ALA A 206 4.76 50.37 9.72
N GLY A 207 5.44 50.89 10.75
CA GLY A 207 6.83 50.50 11.06
C GLY A 207 6.95 49.02 11.39
N ALA A 208 6.13 48.53 12.32
CA ALA A 208 6.13 47.11 12.71
C ALA A 208 5.76 46.17 11.56
N ARG A 209 4.79 46.57 10.72
CA ARG A 209 4.39 45.80 9.53
C ARG A 209 5.49 45.79 8.48
N TYR A 210 6.16 46.90 8.25
CA TYR A 210 7.31 46.97 7.34
C TYR A 210 8.43 46.04 7.81
N GLU A 211 8.86 46.15 9.07
CA GLU A 211 9.90 45.29 9.63
C GLU A 211 9.55 43.81 9.47
N TYR A 212 8.32 43.44 9.83
CA TYR A 212 7.81 42.08 9.69
C TYR A 212 7.86 41.57 8.25
N TRP A 213 7.34 42.32 7.26
CA TRP A 213 7.31 41.86 5.88
C TRP A 213 8.68 41.92 5.21
N SER A 214 9.55 42.86 5.62
CA SER A 214 10.91 42.99 5.12
C SER A 214 11.80 41.81 5.49
N SER A 215 11.56 41.16 6.64
CA SER A 215 12.35 39.97 7.04
C SER A 215 12.12 38.76 6.11
N PHE A 216 11.04 38.76 5.34
CA PHE A 216 10.72 37.71 4.36
C PHE A 216 11.03 38.12 2.91
N ALA A 217 11.46 39.37 2.69
CA ALA A 217 11.82 39.85 1.37
C ALA A 217 13.29 39.51 1.08
N PRO A 218 13.62 39.02 -0.13
CA PRO A 218 15.00 38.73 -0.49
C PRO A 218 15.84 40.01 -0.40
N LEU A 219 16.96 39.94 0.33
CA LEU A 219 17.87 41.07 0.48
C LEU A 219 18.47 41.43 -0.89
N PRO A 220 18.61 42.72 -1.25
CA PRO A 220 19.03 43.15 -2.60
C PRO A 220 20.42 42.68 -3.08
N VAL A 221 21.22 41.97 -2.28
CA VAL A 221 22.65 41.70 -2.59
C VAL A 221 23.10 40.24 -2.35
N GLU A 222 22.28 39.32 -1.85
CA GLU A 222 22.74 37.93 -1.67
C GLU A 222 22.13 36.99 -2.72
N VAL A 223 22.84 36.86 -3.85
CA VAL A 223 22.73 35.72 -4.76
C VAL A 223 23.40 34.52 -4.07
N ASN A 224 22.77 33.99 -3.04
CA ASN A 224 23.08 32.67 -2.52
C ASN A 224 21.75 31.97 -2.26
N VAL A 225 21.58 30.87 -2.99
CA VAL A 225 20.68 29.71 -2.81
C VAL A 225 19.68 29.86 -1.65
N PRO A 226 18.35 29.69 -1.91
CA PRO A 226 17.32 29.82 -0.88
C PRO A 226 17.74 29.00 0.33
N LYS A 227 18.02 29.70 1.43
CA LYS A 227 18.34 29.09 2.70
C LYS A 227 17.06 28.36 3.10
N ASP A 228 17.12 27.03 3.10
CA ASP A 228 16.02 26.16 3.53
C ASP A 228 15.63 26.49 4.98
N ALA A 229 14.84 27.56 5.16
CA ALA A 229 14.11 27.85 6.37
C ALA A 229 12.88 26.97 6.33
N SER A 230 12.78 26.04 7.29
CA SER A 230 11.89 24.88 7.31
C SER A 230 10.39 25.18 7.47
N GLY A 231 9.86 26.13 6.69
CA GLY A 231 8.46 26.56 6.69
C GLY A 231 8.04 27.41 5.47
N GLU A 232 8.98 27.81 4.58
CA GLU A 232 8.67 28.66 3.41
C GLU A 232 7.91 27.94 2.28
N GLY A 233 8.01 26.62 2.19
CA GLY A 233 7.30 25.82 1.17
C GLY A 233 5.90 25.36 1.56
N SER A 234 5.32 25.89 2.65
CA SER A 234 4.01 25.47 3.17
C SER A 234 2.89 26.42 2.75
N VAL A 235 1.67 25.88 2.55
CA VAL A 235 0.43 26.66 2.35
C VAL A 235 0.22 27.71 3.45
N GLU A 236 0.77 27.52 4.65
CA GLU A 236 0.76 28.54 5.70
C GLU A 236 1.41 29.86 5.26
N SER A 237 2.51 29.81 4.51
CA SER A 237 3.17 31.00 3.96
C SER A 237 2.28 31.75 2.98
N MET A 238 1.51 31.02 2.16
CA MET A 238 0.53 31.61 1.24
C MET A 238 -0.63 32.26 2.02
N LEU A 239 -1.21 31.57 3.00
CA LEU A 239 -2.30 32.11 3.83
C LEU A 239 -1.88 33.35 4.62
N LEU A 240 -0.64 33.37 5.12
CA LEU A 240 -0.10 34.50 5.84
C LEU A 240 -0.02 35.75 4.95
N VAL A 241 0.49 35.58 3.73
CA VAL A 241 0.59 36.66 2.74
C VAL A 241 -0.80 37.15 2.30
N GLU A 242 -1.73 36.24 2.04
CA GLU A 242 -3.13 36.58 1.74
C GLU A 242 -3.78 37.38 2.87
N ARG A 243 -3.52 37.01 4.12
CA ARG A 243 -3.98 37.79 5.29
C ARG A 243 -3.39 39.20 5.28
N GLY A 244 -2.09 39.34 4.99
CA GLY A 244 -1.43 40.64 4.88
C GLY A 244 -2.02 41.53 3.80
N LEU A 245 -2.26 40.98 2.60
CA LEU A 245 -2.87 41.70 1.48
C LEU A 245 -4.32 42.12 1.79
N ARG A 246 -5.08 41.26 2.46
CA ARG A 246 -6.43 41.60 2.94
C ARG A 246 -6.41 42.73 3.95
N GLU A 247 -5.49 42.71 4.90
CA GLU A 247 -5.32 43.81 5.87
C GLU A 247 -5.04 45.14 5.14
N MET A 248 -4.12 45.13 4.18
CA MET A 248 -3.78 46.31 3.38
C MET A 248 -4.97 46.84 2.56
N THR A 249 -5.78 45.93 2.00
CA THR A 249 -7.01 46.27 1.28
C THR A 249 -8.08 46.85 2.21
N LEU A 250 -8.27 46.27 3.40
CA LEU A 250 -9.23 46.75 4.40
C LEU A 250 -8.90 48.15 4.90
N LEU A 251 -7.61 48.44 5.07
CA LEU A 251 -7.11 49.76 5.46
C LEU A 251 -7.01 50.74 4.29
N LYS A 252 -7.32 50.31 3.06
CA LYS A 252 -7.22 51.11 1.82
C LYS A 252 -5.87 51.79 1.68
N ILE A 253 -4.80 51.05 1.98
CA ILE A 253 -3.44 51.58 2.00
C ILE A 253 -3.03 52.12 0.63
N GLU A 254 -3.39 51.45 -0.46
CA GLU A 254 -3.04 51.89 -1.82
C GLU A 254 -3.69 53.24 -2.16
N ASP A 255 -4.97 53.42 -1.84
CA ASP A 255 -5.70 54.69 -2.04
C ASP A 255 -5.10 55.82 -1.18
N ALA A 256 -4.81 55.53 0.09
CA ALA A 256 -4.22 56.50 1.01
C ALA A 256 -2.82 56.92 0.56
N LEU A 257 -2.00 55.97 0.08
CA LEU A 257 -0.68 56.24 -0.49
C LEU A 257 -0.75 57.04 -1.77
N ALA A 258 -1.66 56.72 -2.68
CA ALA A 258 -1.86 57.48 -3.91
C ALA A 258 -2.21 58.95 -3.60
N LEU A 259 -3.08 59.18 -2.63
CA LEU A 259 -3.42 60.53 -2.16
C LEU A 259 -2.22 61.23 -1.53
N ALA A 260 -1.47 60.56 -0.65
CA ALA A 260 -0.32 61.13 0.04
C ALA A 260 0.81 61.51 -0.94
N MET A 261 1.11 60.63 -1.91
CA MET A 261 2.08 60.92 -2.97
C MET A 261 1.65 62.10 -3.85
N ALA A 262 0.36 62.18 -4.20
CA ALA A 262 -0.17 63.33 -4.94
C ALA A 262 -0.09 64.64 -4.13
N GLN A 263 -0.37 64.60 -2.82
CA GLN A 263 -0.24 65.74 -1.91
C GLN A 263 1.22 66.19 -1.78
N GLN A 264 2.17 65.25 -1.64
CA GLN A 264 3.60 65.56 -1.59
C GLN A 264 4.06 66.23 -2.88
N ARG A 265 3.62 65.75 -4.05
CA ARG A 265 3.89 66.39 -5.34
C ARG A 265 3.37 67.83 -5.39
N TRP A 266 2.17 68.07 -4.85
CA TRP A 266 1.60 69.43 -4.76
C TRP A 266 2.29 70.33 -3.74
N ALA A 267 2.76 69.78 -2.62
CA ALA A 267 3.51 70.53 -1.61
C ALA A 267 4.89 70.95 -2.13
N SER A 268 5.62 70.02 -2.78
CA SER A 268 6.89 70.31 -3.45
C SER A 268 6.75 71.36 -4.55
N ARG A 269 5.62 71.35 -5.28
CA ARG A 269 5.28 72.38 -6.29
C ARG A 269 5.08 73.76 -5.68
N ARG A 270 4.38 73.85 -4.54
CA ARG A 270 4.14 75.14 -3.85
C ARG A 270 5.42 75.70 -3.23
N ALA A 271 6.29 74.85 -2.68
CA ALA A 271 7.57 75.26 -2.13
C ALA A 271 8.53 75.81 -3.21
N GLY A 272 8.49 75.29 -4.43
CA GLY A 272 9.30 75.75 -5.56
C GLY A 272 8.92 77.13 -6.13
N ASN A 273 7.69 77.61 -5.88
CA ASN A 273 7.19 78.90 -6.39
C ASN A 273 7.45 80.11 -5.44
N VAL A 274 8.13 79.91 -4.31
CA VAL A 274 8.38 80.98 -3.31
C VAL A 274 9.67 81.76 -3.59
N VAL A 275 10.39 81.48 -4.68
CA VAL A 275 11.59 82.24 -5.06
C VAL A 275 11.34 83.10 -6.30
N ASP A 276 11.31 84.41 -6.04
CA ASP A 276 11.49 85.55 -6.95
C ASP A 276 10.26 86.14 -7.67
N GLU A 277 9.50 86.99 -6.96
CA GLU A 277 8.51 87.89 -7.55
C GLU A 277 9.12 89.08 -8.34
N THR A 278 10.45 89.17 -8.52
CA THR A 278 11.06 90.34 -9.21
C THR A 278 11.44 90.15 -10.67
N LYS A 279 11.04 89.04 -11.32
CA LYS A 279 11.20 88.87 -12.78
C LYS A 279 9.91 88.48 -13.44
N LEU A 280 9.32 89.44 -14.16
CA LEU A 280 8.25 89.18 -15.12
C LEU A 280 8.70 88.07 -16.10
N PRO A 281 7.88 87.04 -16.35
CA PRO A 281 8.28 85.95 -17.21
C PRO A 281 8.34 86.45 -18.65
N ILE A 282 9.57 86.57 -19.16
CA ILE A 282 9.82 86.61 -20.60
C ILE A 282 9.22 85.34 -21.18
N LYS A 283 8.28 85.55 -22.10
CA LYS A 283 7.59 84.57 -22.94
C LYS A 283 8.54 83.46 -23.39
N GLY A 284 8.39 82.24 -22.87
CA GLY A 284 8.84 81.03 -23.57
C GLY A 284 9.65 79.95 -22.85
N GLN A 285 9.84 79.93 -21.53
CA GLN A 285 10.55 78.78 -20.91
C GLN A 285 10.02 78.42 -19.51
N HIS A 286 9.67 77.14 -19.36
CA HIS A 286 9.21 76.44 -18.15
C HIS A 286 7.74 76.57 -17.75
N THR A 287 6.85 76.20 -18.67
CA THR A 287 5.56 75.60 -18.29
C THR A 287 5.80 74.17 -17.81
N TRP A 288 6.18 73.98 -16.54
CA TRP A 288 6.30 72.64 -15.95
C TRP A 288 4.91 71.97 -15.97
N GLU A 289 4.78 70.88 -16.72
CA GLU A 289 3.47 70.28 -16.99
C GLU A 289 2.90 69.63 -15.71
N PRO A 290 1.64 69.93 -15.33
CA PRO A 290 1.00 69.37 -14.14
C PRO A 290 0.96 67.83 -14.06
N TYR A 291 1.26 67.16 -15.17
CA TYR A 291 1.11 65.73 -15.42
C TYR A 291 2.39 64.91 -15.20
N GLU A 292 3.53 65.53 -14.90
CA GLU A 292 4.74 64.78 -14.58
C GLU A 292 4.62 64.06 -13.23
N LEU A 293 4.88 62.75 -13.24
CA LEU A 293 4.88 61.89 -12.05
C LEU A 293 6.11 62.21 -11.19
N SER A 294 5.95 62.19 -9.87
CA SER A 294 7.09 62.20 -8.95
C SER A 294 7.89 60.90 -9.08
N LYS A 295 9.16 60.91 -8.65
CA LYS A 295 10.00 59.70 -8.64
C LYS A 295 9.33 58.52 -7.90
N GLN A 296 8.66 58.82 -6.78
CA GLN A 296 7.98 57.78 -6.01
C GLN A 296 6.76 57.21 -6.77
N GLU A 297 5.96 58.06 -7.42
CA GLU A 297 4.86 57.64 -8.28
C GLU A 297 5.40 56.83 -9.49
N SER A 298 6.49 57.26 -10.13
CA SER A 298 7.09 56.52 -11.25
C SER A 298 7.60 55.15 -10.83
N ASP A 299 8.25 55.05 -9.67
CA ASP A 299 8.73 53.78 -9.13
C ASP A 299 7.57 52.82 -8.82
N ASP A 300 6.42 53.35 -8.37
CA ASP A 300 5.21 52.54 -8.15
C ASP A 300 4.61 52.03 -9.47
N VAL A 301 4.58 52.87 -10.51
CA VAL A 301 4.13 52.45 -11.84
C VAL A 301 5.01 51.33 -12.39
N LEU A 302 6.34 51.47 -12.32
CA LEU A 302 7.27 50.43 -12.76
C LEU A 302 7.09 49.12 -11.97
N PHE A 303 6.88 49.23 -10.66
CA PHE A 303 6.63 48.07 -9.81
C PHE A 303 5.35 47.32 -10.23
N LYS A 304 4.26 48.06 -10.48
CA LYS A 304 2.99 47.50 -10.97
C LYS A 304 3.09 46.93 -12.40
N GLN A 305 3.86 47.58 -13.28
CA GLN A 305 4.13 47.05 -14.62
C GLN A 305 4.86 45.71 -14.56
N ALA A 306 5.88 45.57 -13.69
CA ALA A 306 6.58 44.32 -13.50
C ALA A 306 5.65 43.21 -13.00
N TRP A 307 4.72 43.54 -12.08
CA TRP A 307 3.68 42.64 -11.60
C TRP A 307 2.79 42.15 -12.75
N LEU A 308 2.24 43.08 -13.54
CA LEU A 308 1.39 42.77 -14.68
C LEU A 308 2.11 41.90 -15.70
N LEU A 309 3.35 42.24 -16.01
CA LEU A 309 4.18 41.48 -16.94
C LEU A 309 4.42 40.05 -16.46
N TYR A 310 4.70 39.86 -15.17
CA TYR A 310 4.85 38.53 -14.57
C TYR A 310 3.58 37.69 -14.73
N PHE A 311 2.41 38.24 -14.36
CA PHE A 311 1.15 37.51 -14.46
C PHE A 311 0.77 37.18 -15.91
N TRP A 312 0.89 38.12 -16.84
CA TRP A 312 0.59 37.84 -18.25
C TRP A 312 1.56 36.84 -18.88
N ARG A 313 2.84 36.83 -18.48
CA ARG A 313 3.79 35.77 -18.90
C ARG A 313 3.37 34.41 -18.35
N ARG A 314 2.95 34.34 -17.09
CA ARG A 314 2.44 33.11 -16.46
C ARG A 314 1.20 32.59 -17.16
N VAL A 315 0.23 33.46 -17.44
CA VAL A 315 -0.99 33.14 -18.18
C VAL A 315 -0.65 32.50 -19.53
N LYS A 316 0.33 33.06 -20.25
CA LYS A 316 0.79 32.52 -21.53
C LYS A 316 1.41 31.12 -21.40
N ILE A 317 2.25 30.90 -20.39
CA ILE A 317 2.90 29.61 -20.15
C ILE A 317 1.86 28.51 -19.87
N HIS A 318 0.82 28.83 -19.10
CA HIS A 318 -0.26 27.91 -18.76
C HIS A 318 -1.36 27.81 -19.83
N GLY A 319 -1.25 28.56 -20.93
CA GLY A 319 -2.24 28.55 -22.03
C GLY A 319 -3.61 29.08 -21.61
N LEU A 320 -3.67 29.96 -20.62
CA LEU A 320 -4.90 30.59 -20.13
C LEU A 320 -5.23 31.84 -20.96
N GLU A 321 -6.52 32.20 -21.06
CA GLU A 321 -7.00 33.39 -21.78
C GLU A 321 -6.34 33.58 -23.19
N PRO A 322 -6.37 32.55 -24.06
CA PRO A 322 -5.60 32.55 -25.32
C PRO A 322 -6.00 33.68 -26.27
N ASP A 323 -7.23 34.17 -26.16
CA ASP A 323 -7.77 35.21 -27.03
C ASP A 323 -7.17 36.60 -26.76
N ILE A 324 -6.66 36.85 -25.54
CA ILE A 324 -6.19 38.18 -25.11
C ILE A 324 -4.74 38.20 -24.61
N VAL A 325 -4.18 37.06 -24.21
CA VAL A 325 -2.89 36.98 -23.52
C VAL A 325 -1.74 37.55 -24.35
N ASP A 326 -1.70 37.27 -25.66
CA ASP A 326 -0.62 37.73 -26.53
C ASP A 326 -0.66 39.25 -26.73
N GLU A 327 -1.87 39.81 -26.91
CA GLU A 327 -2.06 41.26 -27.02
C GLU A 327 -1.65 41.97 -25.73
N ARG A 328 -2.11 41.47 -24.58
CA ARG A 328 -1.82 42.05 -23.27
C ARG A 328 -0.35 41.93 -22.90
N LEU A 329 0.26 40.78 -23.14
CA LEU A 329 1.69 40.57 -22.89
C LEU A 329 2.53 41.49 -23.77
N GLN A 330 2.22 41.60 -25.06
CA GLN A 330 2.95 42.49 -25.97
C GLN A 330 2.81 43.96 -25.58
N PHE A 331 1.60 44.36 -25.16
CA PHE A 331 1.36 45.72 -24.65
C PHE A 331 2.31 46.07 -23.50
N TRP A 332 2.43 45.21 -22.48
CA TRP A 332 3.30 45.48 -21.33
C TRP A 332 4.79 45.36 -21.64
N ILE A 333 5.21 44.50 -22.58
CA ILE A 333 6.60 44.41 -23.04
C ILE A 333 7.05 45.73 -23.71
N ASN A 334 6.16 46.40 -24.42
CA ASN A 334 6.47 47.61 -25.17
C ASN A 334 6.62 48.87 -24.29
N GLN A 335 6.35 48.80 -22.98
CA GLN A 335 6.38 49.93 -22.03
C GLN A 335 7.78 50.28 -21.50
N GLY A 336 8.83 50.12 -22.32
CA GLY A 336 10.23 50.34 -21.91
C GLY A 336 10.68 51.81 -21.77
N HIS A 337 9.75 52.76 -21.79
CA HIS A 337 10.01 54.19 -21.64
C HIS A 337 9.79 54.66 -20.20
N PRO A 338 10.29 55.85 -19.81
CA PRO A 338 9.95 56.46 -18.53
C PRO A 338 8.43 56.50 -18.32
N PRO A 339 7.92 56.15 -17.12
CA PRO A 339 6.49 56.15 -16.84
C PRO A 339 5.87 57.54 -17.00
N THR A 340 4.77 57.59 -17.74
CA THR A 340 3.95 58.78 -17.93
C THR A 340 2.71 58.73 -17.03
N SER A 341 2.01 59.86 -16.87
CA SER A 341 0.72 59.87 -16.17
C SER A 341 -0.32 58.94 -16.80
N HIS A 342 -0.22 58.68 -18.10
CA HIS A 342 -1.10 57.73 -18.77
C HIS A 342 -0.80 56.28 -18.33
N ASP A 343 0.47 55.95 -18.14
CA ASP A 343 0.90 54.63 -17.67
C ASP A 343 0.43 54.35 -16.25
N ALA A 344 0.39 55.38 -15.39
CA ALA A 344 -0.22 55.27 -14.07
C ALA A 344 -1.70 54.84 -14.14
N VAL A 345 -2.46 55.34 -15.12
CA VAL A 345 -3.85 54.89 -15.32
C VAL A 345 -3.92 53.49 -15.91
N ASN A 346 -3.01 53.18 -16.84
CA ASN A 346 -2.98 51.87 -17.50
C ASN A 346 -2.66 50.75 -16.51
N VAL A 347 -1.72 50.95 -15.58
CA VAL A 347 -1.40 49.92 -14.57
C VAL A 347 -2.60 49.62 -13.66
N GLU A 348 -3.35 50.65 -13.22
CA GLU A 348 -4.56 50.45 -12.42
C GLU A 348 -5.62 49.68 -13.19
N ARG A 349 -5.81 50.01 -14.48
CA ARG A 349 -6.72 49.26 -15.37
C ARG A 349 -6.28 47.80 -15.52
N GLY A 350 -4.98 47.56 -15.71
CA GLY A 350 -4.42 46.22 -15.83
C GLY A 350 -4.62 45.39 -14.57
N LEU A 351 -4.42 45.97 -13.38
CA LEU A 351 -4.63 45.28 -12.11
C LEU A 351 -6.11 44.94 -11.90
N ILE A 352 -7.02 45.85 -12.27
CA ILE A 352 -8.46 45.60 -12.25
C ILE A 352 -8.83 44.48 -13.25
N GLU A 353 -8.23 44.47 -14.44
CA GLU A 353 -8.44 43.42 -15.45
C GLU A 353 -8.02 42.04 -14.92
N LEU A 354 -6.82 41.92 -14.34
CA LEU A 354 -6.37 40.67 -13.71
C LEU A 354 -7.36 40.17 -12.65
N ARG A 355 -7.89 41.09 -11.82
CA ARG A 355 -8.87 40.76 -10.78
C ARG A 355 -10.22 40.33 -11.37
N LYS A 356 -10.69 41.02 -12.42
CA LYS A 356 -11.97 40.71 -13.09
C LYS A 356 -11.96 39.35 -13.77
N LEU A 357 -10.83 39.01 -14.40
CA LEU A 357 -10.62 37.70 -15.03
C LEU A 357 -10.26 36.61 -14.01
N ALA A 358 -10.08 36.97 -12.74
CA ALA A 358 -9.64 36.07 -11.67
C ALA A 358 -8.36 35.30 -12.03
N ILE A 359 -7.41 35.97 -12.70
CA ILE A 359 -6.18 35.35 -13.25
C ILE A 359 -5.40 34.58 -12.18
N GLU A 360 -5.26 35.14 -10.98
CA GLU A 360 -4.59 34.45 -9.85
C GLU A 360 -5.26 33.11 -9.52
N ALA A 361 -6.59 33.07 -9.48
CA ALA A 361 -7.33 31.83 -9.22
C ALA A 361 -7.19 30.83 -10.37
N GLN A 362 -7.21 31.30 -11.63
CA GLN A 362 -6.99 30.44 -12.79
C GLN A 362 -5.58 29.83 -12.78
N LEU A 363 -4.55 30.62 -12.48
CA LEU A 363 -3.16 30.16 -12.39
C LEU A 363 -2.96 29.17 -11.24
N TRP A 364 -3.57 29.43 -10.08
CA TRP A 364 -3.57 28.49 -8.97
C TRP A 364 -4.17 27.14 -9.38
N GLN A 365 -5.33 27.16 -10.06
CA GLN A 365 -5.98 25.94 -10.53
C GLN A 365 -5.14 25.21 -11.57
N ALA A 366 -4.57 25.93 -12.53
CA ALA A 366 -3.72 25.35 -13.57
C ALA A 366 -2.47 24.68 -12.98
N SER A 367 -1.81 25.32 -12.02
CA SER A 367 -0.64 24.77 -11.32
C SER A 367 -0.99 23.48 -10.55
N ARG A 368 -2.22 23.37 -10.02
CA ARG A 368 -2.69 22.21 -9.24
C ARG A 368 -3.32 21.07 -10.06
N LYS A 369 -3.67 21.28 -11.34
CA LYS A 369 -4.18 20.21 -12.22
C LYS A 369 -3.21 19.03 -12.39
N LEU A 370 -1.90 19.28 -12.39
CA LEU A 370 -0.87 18.24 -12.49
C LEU A 370 -0.74 17.38 -11.22
N VAL A 371 -1.26 17.84 -10.08
CA VAL A 371 -1.17 17.15 -8.78
C VAL A 371 -2.36 16.22 -8.53
N ASP A 372 -3.45 16.36 -9.29
CA ASP A 372 -4.68 15.56 -9.13
C ASP A 372 -5.35 15.18 -10.47
N PRO A 373 -4.86 14.13 -11.15
CA PRO A 373 -5.49 13.61 -12.37
C PRO A 373 -6.89 13.01 -12.13
N ASP A 374 -7.27 12.71 -10.88
CA ASP A 374 -8.57 12.08 -10.54
C ASP A 374 -9.68 13.11 -10.24
N SER A 375 -9.37 14.41 -10.28
CA SER A 375 -10.33 15.47 -9.99
C SER A 375 -11.50 15.56 -10.99
N GLU A 376 -11.29 15.23 -12.27
CA GLU A 376 -12.38 15.25 -13.27
C GLU A 376 -13.44 14.15 -13.04
N HIS A 377 -13.04 12.98 -12.53
CA HIS A 377 -13.96 11.84 -12.36
C HIS A 377 -14.89 12.00 -11.15
N LYS A 378 -14.48 12.79 -10.15
CA LYS A 378 -15.35 13.13 -9.01
C LYS A 378 -16.46 14.12 -9.38
N TRP A 379 -16.21 15.06 -10.29
CA TRP A 379 -17.22 16.07 -10.66
C TRP A 379 -18.26 15.55 -11.65
N GLN A 380 -17.90 14.63 -12.55
CA GLN A 380 -18.85 14.01 -13.49
C GLN A 380 -19.87 13.08 -12.81
N MET A 381 -19.56 12.57 -11.61
CA MET A 381 -20.50 11.78 -10.80
C MET A 381 -21.48 12.65 -10.00
N HIS A 382 -21.12 13.90 -9.69
CA HIS A 382 -21.97 14.80 -8.88
C HIS A 382 -22.98 15.63 -9.71
N ILE A 383 -22.90 15.61 -11.04
CA ILE A 383 -23.84 16.31 -11.94
C ILE A 383 -24.96 15.38 -12.44
N ASN A 384 -24.85 14.06 -12.21
CA ASN A 384 -25.81 13.05 -12.67
C ASN A 384 -26.61 12.39 -11.53
N PHE A 385 -26.91 13.11 -10.45
CA PHE A 385 -27.87 12.68 -9.42
C PHE A 385 -28.91 13.76 -9.13
#